data_AF-A0A0P9D3V1-F1
#
_entry.id   AF-A0A0P9D3V1-F1
#
_cell.length_a   1.000
_cell.length_b   1.000
_cell.length_c   1.000
_cell.angle_alpha   90.00
_cell.angle_beta   90.00
_cell.angle_gamma   90.00
#
_symmetry.space_group_name_H-M   'P 1'
#
loop_
_entity.id
_entity.type
_entity.pdbx_description
1 polymer ?
#
loop_
_entity_poly.entity_id
_entity_poly.type
_entity_poly.pdbx_seq_one_letter_code
_entity_poly.pdbx_strand_id
1 'polypeptide(L)'
;NGKRDSGEPGIAGYAVALKRRTNTVMDRGSTLVLTDANGHYVMENAYPLTQWLVVEAYSDRYYTTGVTYQTDNQPAATTVQGAGVDVNVLPIIGQSGQLDWGVKPYAAGTNGGIVGTVSYDTTRNELNPRFAAVENWQPGIPGLTVGLYAPVDCGTTSAPCDDNGLYELVASGPNAGAYAKGRLLNTYLTETWQRPKGCQARDVDGNSVDQQVLPPASDSYDCLEAPLMGVQFDEEFAAVDGNYGFGDGCFTGTLNASDPSNPTCSGGFDPLPAGDYLVDVQIPNDTFGKPMYQVTREEDINIFSGNQYVPQVPPPPCAGPLHTVDVAGSGTDNYPAQVLANGVTVGVSTPTINPDFVDGGGSPYEGQALPLCSTKLVTLSDRRSIAPTFNLFTDVPVPGRFYGYIVDDLNLSTNPQDLLFGEKAGVPNSPIGIYDFSNRLVTTVNSDPNGIFDVLLPSTTTINCPSPTGVCTNLYRMVGNDPGVPGKLNPNYNPQFRTIAATFELFPGDIIPADLAPTQVGVSIQGPGSQFNSAV
;
A
#
# COMPACT_ATOMS: atom_id res chain seq x y z
N ASN A 1 13.08 -5.49 -24.85
CA ASN A 1 14.35 -5.83 -24.16
C ASN A 1 14.59 -4.81 -23.04
N GLY A 2 13.54 -4.31 -22.39
CA GLY A 2 13.64 -3.20 -21.44
C GLY A 2 14.09 -1.84 -21.99
N LYS A 3 14.50 -1.73 -23.26
CA LYS A 3 14.89 -0.49 -23.94
C LYS A 3 13.94 -0.22 -25.10
N ARG A 4 13.80 1.05 -25.47
CA ARG A 4 13.08 1.44 -26.69
C ARG A 4 13.99 1.28 -27.90
N ASP A 5 13.71 0.29 -28.74
CA ASP A 5 14.43 0.07 -29.99
C ASP A 5 13.88 0.96 -31.12
N SER A 6 14.71 1.20 -32.14
CA SER A 6 14.30 2.01 -33.31
C SER A 6 13.09 1.37 -34.01
N GLY A 7 12.02 2.16 -34.17
CA GLY A 7 10.77 1.71 -34.81
C GLY A 7 9.73 1.14 -33.85
N GLU A 8 10.03 0.98 -32.56
CA GLU A 8 9.03 0.60 -31.57
C GLU A 8 8.04 1.75 -31.29
N PRO A 9 6.72 1.50 -31.39
CA PRO A 9 5.70 2.51 -31.12
C PRO A 9 5.56 2.73 -29.61
N GLY A 10 5.17 3.94 -29.22
CA GLY A 10 4.67 4.16 -27.87
C GLY A 10 3.22 3.69 -27.71
N ILE A 11 2.76 3.58 -26.47
CA ILE A 11 1.39 3.21 -26.13
C ILE A 11 0.71 4.41 -25.52
N ALA A 12 -0.41 4.84 -26.08
CA ALA A 12 -1.19 5.97 -25.59
C ALA A 12 -2.13 5.58 -24.45
N GLY A 13 -2.32 6.47 -23.49
CA GLY A 13 -3.25 6.27 -22.38
C GLY A 13 -2.82 5.18 -21.39
N TYR A 14 -1.53 4.82 -21.37
CA TYR A 14 -0.96 3.91 -20.38
C TYR A 14 -0.79 4.68 -19.06
N ALA A 15 -1.35 4.15 -17.97
CA ALA A 15 -1.31 4.80 -16.68
C ALA A 15 0.02 4.54 -15.97
N VAL A 16 0.59 5.60 -15.41
CA VAL A 16 1.78 5.53 -14.55
C VAL A 16 1.47 6.28 -13.25
N ALA A 17 1.55 5.58 -12.12
CA ALA A 17 1.24 6.11 -10.80
C ALA A 17 2.50 6.29 -9.96
N LEU A 18 2.49 7.27 -9.05
CA LEU A 18 3.49 7.45 -8.02
C LEU A 18 2.85 7.18 -6.65
N LYS A 19 3.29 6.09 -6.04
CA LYS A 19 2.77 5.55 -4.78
C LYS A 19 3.77 5.69 -3.65
N ARG A 20 3.26 5.69 -2.43
CA ARG A 20 4.03 5.46 -1.21
C ARG A 20 4.35 3.96 -1.12
N ARG A 21 5.36 3.62 -0.32
CA ARG A 21 5.73 2.22 -0.03
C ARG A 21 4.60 1.36 0.58
N THR A 22 3.61 2.02 1.19
CA THR A 22 2.40 1.46 1.77
C THR A 22 1.31 1.12 0.75
N ASN A 23 1.59 1.27 -0.56
CA ASN A 23 0.65 1.09 -1.68
C ASN A 23 -0.46 2.13 -1.77
N THR A 24 -0.37 3.23 -1.03
CA THR A 24 -1.26 4.39 -1.19
C THR A 24 -0.73 5.35 -2.24
N VAL A 25 -1.62 6.08 -2.88
CA VAL A 25 -1.23 7.15 -3.80
C VAL A 25 -0.73 8.33 -2.95
N MET A 26 0.29 9.03 -3.45
CA MET A 26 0.72 10.28 -2.83
C MET A 26 -0.45 11.28 -2.73
N ASP A 27 -0.52 12.04 -1.65
CA ASP A 27 -1.60 13.00 -1.35
C ASP A 27 -1.31 14.42 -1.89
N ARG A 28 -0.15 14.60 -2.51
CA ARG A 28 0.37 15.87 -3.03
C ARG A 28 1.06 15.67 -4.37
N GLY A 29 0.94 16.66 -5.26
CA GLY A 29 1.67 16.70 -6.52
C GLY A 29 1.05 15.88 -7.64
N SER A 30 1.86 15.53 -8.64
CA SER A 30 1.47 14.64 -9.76
C SER A 30 1.63 13.19 -9.33
N THR A 31 0.51 12.48 -9.16
CA THR A 31 0.50 11.13 -8.56
C THR A 31 -0.05 10.05 -9.48
N LEU A 32 -0.66 10.47 -10.59
CA LEU A 32 -1.07 9.64 -11.71
C LEU A 32 -0.94 10.45 -13.01
N VAL A 33 -0.32 9.87 -14.03
CA VAL A 33 -0.24 10.45 -15.37
C VAL A 33 -0.57 9.39 -16.41
N LEU A 34 -1.08 9.84 -17.55
CA LEU A 34 -1.30 8.99 -18.71
C LEU A 34 -0.27 9.32 -19.78
N THR A 35 0.25 8.29 -20.45
CA THR A 35 1.10 8.50 -21.61
C THR A 35 0.35 9.18 -22.76
N ASP A 36 1.05 10.04 -23.48
CA ASP A 36 0.54 10.71 -24.67
C ASP A 36 0.43 9.77 -25.89
N ALA A 37 0.06 10.31 -27.06
CA ALA A 37 -0.07 9.54 -28.29
C ALA A 37 1.23 8.82 -28.74
N ASN A 38 2.39 9.26 -28.25
CA ASN A 38 3.71 8.71 -28.58
C ASN A 38 4.30 7.84 -27.45
N GLY A 39 3.52 7.58 -26.39
CA GLY A 39 3.96 6.80 -25.23
C GLY A 39 4.80 7.58 -24.22
N HIS A 40 4.86 8.91 -24.33
CA HIS A 40 5.65 9.75 -23.41
C HIS A 40 4.81 10.17 -22.21
N TYR A 41 5.44 10.25 -21.02
CA TYR A 41 4.82 10.78 -19.81
C TYR A 41 5.83 11.63 -19.04
N VAL A 42 5.33 12.56 -18.22
CA VAL A 42 6.13 13.39 -17.32
C VAL A 42 5.35 13.59 -16.02
N MET A 43 6.01 13.40 -14.89
CA MET A 43 5.48 13.76 -13.57
C MET A 43 6.12 15.08 -13.09
N GLU A 44 5.59 16.22 -13.56
CA GLU A 44 6.23 17.55 -13.37
C GLU A 44 6.32 17.99 -11.91
N ASN A 45 5.32 17.63 -11.09
CA ASN A 45 5.22 18.06 -9.69
C ASN A 45 5.21 16.86 -8.73
N ALA A 46 6.03 15.84 -8.97
CA ALA A 46 6.25 14.79 -7.98
C ALA A 46 6.93 15.38 -6.74
N TYR A 47 6.31 15.24 -5.56
CA TYR A 47 6.82 15.90 -4.35
C TYR A 47 8.08 15.17 -3.82
N PRO A 48 9.24 15.85 -3.69
CA PRO A 48 10.51 15.20 -3.37
C PRO A 48 10.66 15.01 -1.86
N LEU A 49 10.08 13.92 -1.34
CA LEU A 49 10.09 13.63 0.10
C LEU A 49 11.46 13.26 0.66
N THR A 50 12.48 13.05 -0.18
CA THR A 50 13.74 12.41 0.23
C THR A 50 13.45 11.11 0.97
N GLN A 51 12.52 10.33 0.40
CA GLN A 51 12.07 9.03 0.85
C GLN A 51 11.83 8.17 -0.36
N TRP A 52 11.99 6.86 -0.21
CA TRP A 52 11.66 5.93 -1.28
C TRP A 52 10.16 5.91 -1.55
N LEU A 53 9.82 6.11 -2.82
CA LEU A 53 8.49 5.98 -3.40
C LEU A 53 8.50 4.87 -4.44
N VAL A 54 7.32 4.52 -4.94
CA VAL A 54 7.15 3.48 -5.96
C VAL A 54 6.49 4.08 -7.20
N VAL A 55 7.10 3.91 -8.36
CA VAL A 55 6.48 4.20 -9.66
C VAL A 55 5.85 2.91 -10.18
N GLU A 56 4.54 2.90 -10.32
CA GLU A 56 3.78 1.75 -10.83
C GLU A 56 3.31 1.99 -12.27
N ALA A 57 3.47 0.98 -13.13
CA ALA A 57 3.01 0.99 -14.53
C ALA A 57 2.32 -0.34 -14.89
N TYR A 58 1.16 -0.61 -14.30
CA TYR A 58 0.38 -1.82 -14.56
C TYR A 58 -0.61 -1.68 -15.72
N SER A 59 -0.72 -2.72 -16.54
CA SER A 59 -1.80 -2.90 -17.51
C SER A 59 -2.19 -4.36 -17.61
N ASP A 60 -3.49 -4.64 -17.62
CA ASP A 60 -3.95 -6.01 -17.75
C ASP A 60 -3.71 -6.64 -19.14
N ARG A 61 -3.39 -5.83 -20.16
CA ARG A 61 -3.14 -6.31 -21.54
C ARG A 61 -1.67 -6.47 -21.89
N TYR A 62 -0.78 -5.90 -21.09
CA TYR A 62 0.65 -5.85 -21.37
C TYR A 62 1.43 -6.42 -20.19
N TYR A 63 2.58 -7.00 -20.49
CA TYR A 63 3.59 -7.32 -19.49
C TYR A 63 4.84 -6.51 -19.74
N THR A 64 5.52 -6.15 -18.67
CA THR A 64 6.84 -5.52 -18.73
C THR A 64 7.87 -6.53 -19.23
N THR A 65 8.75 -6.10 -20.13
CA THR A 65 9.93 -6.85 -20.57
C THR A 65 11.19 -6.39 -19.85
N GLY A 66 11.15 -5.16 -19.33
CA GLY A 66 12.16 -4.55 -18.50
C GLY A 66 11.92 -3.05 -18.41
N VAL A 67 12.70 -2.39 -17.56
CA VAL A 67 12.75 -0.93 -17.43
C VAL A 67 14.15 -0.43 -17.72
N THR A 68 14.25 0.76 -18.29
CA THR A 68 15.52 1.48 -18.43
C THR A 68 15.42 2.80 -17.72
N TYR A 69 16.37 3.10 -16.84
CA TYR A 69 16.41 4.38 -16.16
C TYR A 69 17.76 5.05 -16.29
N GLN A 70 17.76 6.37 -16.14
CA GLN A 70 18.96 7.18 -16.06
C GLN A 70 18.67 8.44 -15.23
N THR A 71 19.45 8.66 -14.18
CA THR A 71 19.41 9.91 -13.41
C THR A 71 20.31 10.97 -14.06
N ASP A 72 20.11 12.24 -13.75
CA ASP A 72 20.88 13.35 -14.37
C ASP A 72 22.40 13.20 -14.23
N ASN A 73 22.85 12.67 -13.10
CA ASN A 73 24.25 12.44 -12.79
C ASN A 73 24.75 11.03 -13.13
N GLN A 74 23.92 10.19 -13.77
CA GLN A 74 24.33 8.86 -14.19
C GLN A 74 24.93 8.91 -15.61
N PRO A 75 26.19 8.45 -15.81
CA PRO A 75 26.86 8.60 -17.11
C PRO A 75 26.27 7.73 -18.22
N ALA A 76 25.59 6.64 -17.86
CA ALA A 76 24.95 5.73 -18.81
C ALA A 76 23.72 5.08 -18.18
N ALA A 77 22.63 4.96 -18.95
CA ALA A 77 21.41 4.31 -18.50
C ALA A 77 21.59 2.85 -18.07
N THR A 78 20.87 2.45 -17.02
CA THR A 78 20.78 1.06 -16.53
C THR A 78 19.49 0.43 -17.03
N THR A 79 19.53 -0.86 -17.35
CA THR A 79 18.33 -1.61 -17.75
C THR A 79 18.16 -2.85 -16.89
N VAL A 80 17.00 -2.95 -16.27
CA VAL A 80 16.56 -4.09 -15.47
C VAL A 80 15.58 -4.91 -16.30
N GLN A 81 15.87 -6.19 -16.57
CA GLN A 81 14.94 -7.07 -17.27
C GLN A 81 13.97 -7.71 -16.29
N GLY A 82 12.75 -7.97 -16.75
CA GLY A 82 11.74 -8.69 -15.97
C GLY A 82 10.35 -8.12 -16.20
N ALA A 83 9.37 -8.74 -15.56
CA ALA A 83 7.95 -8.46 -15.77
C ALA A 83 7.28 -7.74 -14.60
N GLY A 84 8.05 -7.10 -13.72
CA GLY A 84 7.50 -6.30 -12.64
C GLY A 84 6.84 -5.02 -13.14
N VAL A 85 5.97 -4.46 -12.31
CA VAL A 85 5.19 -3.26 -12.62
C VAL A 85 5.48 -2.12 -11.65
N ASP A 86 6.32 -2.35 -10.65
CA ASP A 86 6.67 -1.42 -9.59
C ASP A 86 8.18 -1.16 -9.57
N VAL A 87 8.61 0.10 -9.58
CA VAL A 87 10.01 0.51 -9.50
C VAL A 87 10.19 1.49 -8.36
N ASN A 88 11.08 1.17 -7.44
CA ASN A 88 11.47 2.08 -6.36
C ASN A 88 12.22 3.30 -6.93
N VAL A 89 11.83 4.49 -6.49
CA VAL A 89 12.50 5.76 -6.82
C VAL A 89 12.75 6.58 -5.55
N LEU A 90 13.94 7.14 -5.41
CA LEU A 90 14.28 8.12 -4.40
C LEU A 90 14.33 9.50 -5.06
N PRO A 91 13.23 10.29 -5.05
CA PRO A 91 13.24 11.62 -5.63
C PRO A 91 13.92 12.62 -4.70
N ILE A 92 14.89 13.37 -5.23
CA ILE A 92 15.59 14.46 -4.54
C ILE A 92 15.24 15.79 -5.22
N ILE A 93 14.97 16.81 -4.40
CA ILE A 93 14.58 18.13 -4.88
C ILE A 93 15.66 18.73 -5.81
N GLY A 94 15.22 19.34 -6.91
CA GLY A 94 16.11 20.01 -7.87
C GLY A 94 16.91 19.06 -8.78
N GLN A 95 16.69 17.75 -8.69
CA GLN A 95 17.27 16.74 -9.57
C GLN A 95 16.16 16.03 -10.34
N SER A 96 16.51 15.40 -11.46
CA SER A 96 15.58 14.64 -12.28
C SER A 96 16.15 13.29 -12.72
N GLY A 97 15.28 12.46 -13.27
CA GLY A 97 15.63 11.17 -13.82
C GLY A 97 14.59 10.72 -14.84
N GLN A 98 15.02 9.88 -15.76
CA GLN A 98 14.20 9.24 -16.76
C GLN A 98 13.97 7.77 -16.38
N LEU A 99 12.73 7.29 -16.55
CA LEU A 99 12.36 5.89 -16.44
C LEU A 99 11.50 5.52 -17.66
N ASP A 100 11.97 4.56 -18.44
CA ASP A 100 11.29 4.03 -19.63
C ASP A 100 10.81 2.61 -19.37
N TRP A 101 9.55 2.34 -19.70
CA TRP A 101 8.93 1.01 -19.56
C TRP A 101 8.89 0.31 -20.93
N GLY A 102 9.60 -0.80 -21.06
CA GLY A 102 9.51 -1.64 -22.24
C GLY A 102 8.44 -2.71 -22.04
N VAL A 103 7.27 -2.60 -22.68
CA VAL A 103 6.15 -3.55 -22.50
C VAL A 103 5.78 -4.28 -23.78
N LYS A 104 5.13 -5.44 -23.65
CA LYS A 104 4.57 -6.21 -24.78
C LYS A 104 3.17 -6.72 -24.47
N PRO A 105 2.27 -6.80 -25.47
CA PRO A 105 0.99 -7.44 -25.28
C PRO A 105 1.19 -8.95 -25.07
N TYR A 106 0.36 -9.56 -24.25
CA TYR A 106 0.34 -11.01 -24.10
C TYR A 106 0.05 -11.70 -25.45
N ALA A 107 0.85 -12.73 -25.77
CA ALA A 107 0.70 -13.49 -27.00
C ALA A 107 -0.51 -14.43 -26.94
N ALA A 108 -0.98 -14.89 -28.10
CA ALA A 108 -2.01 -15.92 -28.16
C ALA A 108 -1.59 -17.19 -27.41
N GLY A 109 -2.48 -17.74 -26.58
CA GLY A 109 -2.21 -18.89 -25.73
C GLY A 109 -1.39 -18.57 -24.47
N THR A 110 -1.24 -17.30 -24.11
CA THR A 110 -0.51 -16.85 -22.91
C THR A 110 -1.33 -15.80 -22.16
N ASN A 111 -1.11 -15.66 -20.86
CA ASN A 111 -1.78 -14.68 -20.02
C ASN A 111 -0.78 -14.08 -19.03
N GLY A 112 -1.23 -13.07 -18.28
CA GLY A 112 -0.40 -12.44 -17.24
C GLY A 112 -0.64 -12.96 -15.84
N GLY A 113 -1.31 -14.10 -15.70
CA GLY A 113 -1.66 -14.68 -14.42
C GLY A 113 -2.67 -13.85 -13.64
N ILE A 114 -2.67 -14.08 -12.32
CA ILE A 114 -3.54 -13.43 -11.34
C ILE A 114 -2.67 -12.58 -10.43
N VAL A 115 -2.77 -11.26 -10.50
CA VAL A 115 -1.92 -10.31 -9.76
C VAL A 115 -2.78 -9.24 -9.09
N GLY A 116 -2.88 -9.26 -7.77
CA GLY A 116 -3.83 -8.41 -7.05
C GLY A 116 -3.23 -7.79 -5.80
N THR A 117 -4.08 -7.12 -5.03
CA THR A 117 -3.70 -6.46 -3.77
C THR A 117 -4.72 -6.82 -2.69
N VAL A 118 -4.24 -7.06 -1.48
CA VAL A 118 -5.06 -7.07 -0.28
C VAL A 118 -4.94 -5.69 0.37
N SER A 119 -6.05 -4.94 0.43
CA SER A 119 -6.11 -3.53 0.85
C SER A 119 -6.81 -3.38 2.20
N TYR A 120 -6.38 -2.38 2.97
CA TYR A 120 -6.94 -2.00 4.25
C TYR A 120 -8.12 -1.02 4.08
N ASP A 121 -9.33 -1.56 4.26
CA ASP A 121 -10.57 -0.95 3.83
C ASP A 121 -11.10 0.12 4.81
N THR A 122 -10.49 1.30 4.77
CA THR A 122 -10.91 2.45 5.59
C THR A 122 -12.23 3.10 5.13
N THR A 123 -12.47 3.25 3.82
CA THR A 123 -13.66 3.86 3.24
C THR A 123 -14.50 2.80 2.56
N ARG A 124 -15.72 2.58 3.07
CA ARG A 124 -16.62 1.50 2.64
C ARG A 124 -17.93 2.11 2.12
N ASN A 125 -18.00 2.35 0.81
CA ASN A 125 -19.12 2.98 0.10
C ASN A 125 -19.98 1.99 -0.71
N GLU A 126 -19.45 0.84 -1.14
CA GLU A 126 -20.22 -0.07 -1.97
C GLU A 126 -21.13 -0.98 -1.15
N LEU A 127 -22.43 -0.85 -1.39
CA LEU A 127 -23.47 -1.74 -0.82
C LEU A 127 -23.25 -3.22 -1.14
N ASN A 128 -22.48 -3.53 -2.19
CA ASN A 128 -22.06 -4.88 -2.51
C ASN A 128 -20.52 -4.92 -2.57
N PRO A 129 -19.85 -5.58 -1.60
CA PRO A 129 -18.39 -5.61 -1.47
C PRO A 129 -17.66 -6.21 -2.67
N ARG A 130 -18.34 -6.93 -3.57
CA ARG A 130 -17.76 -7.36 -4.85
C ARG A 130 -17.23 -6.17 -5.65
N PHE A 131 -17.90 -5.03 -5.57
CA PHE A 131 -17.59 -3.83 -6.33
C PHE A 131 -16.70 -2.84 -5.57
N ALA A 132 -16.28 -3.19 -4.35
CA ALA A 132 -15.48 -2.30 -3.53
C ALA A 132 -14.18 -1.90 -4.23
N ALA A 133 -13.99 -0.59 -4.37
CA ALA A 133 -12.81 0.01 -4.98
C ALA A 133 -11.77 0.35 -3.91
N VAL A 134 -10.49 0.36 -4.30
CA VAL A 134 -9.42 0.84 -3.42
C VAL A 134 -9.29 2.35 -3.60
N GLU A 135 -9.58 3.08 -2.54
CA GLU A 135 -9.36 4.51 -2.43
C GLU A 135 -7.87 4.83 -2.27
N ASN A 136 -7.49 6.04 -2.69
CA ASN A 136 -6.10 6.48 -2.76
C ASN A 136 -5.34 6.44 -1.42
N TRP A 137 -6.04 6.46 -0.29
CA TRP A 137 -5.49 6.47 1.07
C TRP A 137 -5.62 5.12 1.79
N GLN A 138 -6.01 4.05 1.10
CA GLN A 138 -6.13 2.71 1.68
C GLN A 138 -4.84 1.92 1.43
N PRO A 139 -4.02 1.67 2.46
CA PRO A 139 -2.76 0.97 2.28
C PRO A 139 -2.97 -0.51 2.03
N GLY A 140 -1.98 -1.16 1.43
CA GLY A 140 -1.97 -2.62 1.32
C GLY A 140 -1.68 -3.30 2.67
N ILE A 141 -2.16 -4.53 2.84
CA ILE A 141 -1.94 -5.33 4.04
C ILE A 141 -0.83 -6.37 3.77
N PRO A 142 0.40 -6.14 4.26
CA PRO A 142 1.50 -7.07 4.08
C PRO A 142 1.37 -8.31 4.98
N GLY A 143 2.02 -9.41 4.59
CA GLY A 143 2.18 -10.59 5.44
C GLY A 143 0.95 -11.49 5.59
N LEU A 144 -0.06 -11.36 4.73
CA LEU A 144 -1.21 -12.27 4.68
C LEU A 144 -0.95 -13.40 3.67
N THR A 145 -1.31 -14.63 4.03
CA THR A 145 -1.21 -15.75 3.09
C THR A 145 -2.39 -15.72 2.14
N VAL A 146 -2.11 -15.75 0.83
CA VAL A 146 -3.10 -15.91 -0.24
C VAL A 146 -2.93 -17.30 -0.83
N GLY A 147 -4.02 -18.07 -0.92
CA GLY A 147 -4.04 -19.39 -1.53
C GLY A 147 -4.72 -19.37 -2.89
N LEU A 148 -4.13 -20.11 -3.84
CA LEU A 148 -4.72 -20.37 -5.15
C LEU A 148 -5.22 -21.81 -5.19
N TYR A 149 -6.51 -22.01 -5.46
CA TYR A 149 -7.14 -23.33 -5.52
C TYR A 149 -7.83 -23.55 -6.86
N ALA A 150 -7.87 -24.82 -7.29
CA ALA A 150 -8.84 -25.24 -8.30
C ALA A 150 -10.25 -25.29 -7.66
N PRO A 151 -11.31 -24.82 -8.36
CA PRO A 151 -12.67 -25.08 -7.92
C PRO A 151 -13.01 -26.57 -8.06
N VAL A 152 -14.06 -27.02 -7.36
CA VAL A 152 -14.61 -28.37 -7.51
C VAL A 152 -15.83 -28.32 -8.41
N ASP A 153 -15.81 -29.07 -9.51
CA ASP A 153 -16.94 -29.15 -10.45
C ASP A 153 -18.19 -29.75 -9.81
N CYS A 154 -19.34 -29.19 -10.14
CA CYS A 154 -20.65 -29.65 -9.68
C CYS A 154 -20.86 -31.15 -9.96
N GLY A 155 -21.32 -31.89 -8.94
CA GLY A 155 -21.64 -33.32 -9.05
C GLY A 155 -20.47 -34.26 -8.76
N THR A 156 -19.32 -33.75 -8.31
CA THR A 156 -18.16 -34.55 -7.90
C THR A 156 -18.40 -35.32 -6.60
N THR A 157 -19.02 -34.68 -5.60
CA THR A 157 -19.23 -35.21 -4.25
C THR A 157 -20.69 -35.26 -3.81
N SER A 158 -21.64 -34.89 -4.70
CA SER A 158 -23.07 -34.71 -4.39
C SER A 158 -23.37 -33.56 -3.42
N ALA A 159 -22.42 -32.64 -3.24
CA ALA A 159 -22.66 -31.38 -2.54
C ALA A 159 -23.63 -30.49 -3.35
N PRO A 160 -24.31 -29.52 -2.70
CA PRO A 160 -25.05 -28.46 -3.39
C PRO A 160 -24.20 -27.80 -4.48
N CYS A 161 -24.82 -27.39 -5.58
CA CYS A 161 -24.14 -26.63 -6.62
C CYS A 161 -24.56 -25.16 -6.59
N ASP A 162 -23.71 -24.31 -7.18
CA ASP A 162 -24.04 -22.93 -7.48
C ASP A 162 -25.22 -22.83 -8.47
N ASP A 163 -25.79 -21.63 -8.59
CA ASP A 163 -26.98 -21.41 -9.40
C ASP A 163 -26.79 -21.73 -10.89
N ASN A 164 -25.54 -21.68 -11.39
CA ASN A 164 -25.22 -22.05 -12.77
C ASN A 164 -24.94 -23.55 -12.95
N GLY A 165 -24.88 -24.31 -11.85
CA GLY A 165 -24.57 -25.74 -11.87
C GLY A 165 -23.14 -26.06 -12.33
N LEU A 166 -22.21 -25.13 -12.14
CA LEU A 166 -20.81 -25.26 -12.54
C LEU A 166 -19.96 -25.82 -11.40
N TYR A 167 -20.15 -25.33 -10.18
CA TYR A 167 -19.25 -25.60 -9.05
C TYR A 167 -20.00 -26.05 -7.80
N GLU A 168 -19.36 -26.91 -7.01
CA GLU A 168 -19.87 -27.35 -5.72
C GLU A 168 -19.73 -26.25 -4.66
N LEU A 169 -20.70 -26.22 -3.75
CA LEU A 169 -20.74 -25.34 -2.58
C LEU A 169 -20.65 -26.16 -1.30
N VAL A 170 -20.07 -25.56 -0.26
CA VAL A 170 -20.08 -26.15 1.08
C VAL A 170 -21.51 -26.16 1.62
N ALA A 171 -22.04 -27.33 1.98
CA ALA A 171 -23.45 -27.47 2.33
C ALA A 171 -23.85 -26.78 3.65
N SER A 172 -22.98 -26.80 4.67
CA SER A 172 -23.30 -26.29 6.02
C SER A 172 -22.05 -25.97 6.83
N GLY A 173 -22.25 -25.37 8.02
CA GLY A 173 -21.18 -24.99 8.95
C GLY A 173 -20.64 -23.57 8.70
N PRO A 174 -19.50 -23.20 9.30
CA PRO A 174 -18.94 -21.84 9.21
C PRO A 174 -18.61 -21.40 7.78
N ASN A 175 -18.42 -22.35 6.86
CA ASN A 175 -18.11 -22.09 5.46
C ASN A 175 -19.30 -22.32 4.52
N ALA A 176 -20.52 -22.47 5.03
CA ALA A 176 -21.70 -22.77 4.23
C ALA A 176 -21.85 -21.82 3.04
N GLY A 177 -22.10 -22.35 1.86
CA GLY A 177 -22.27 -21.61 0.62
C GLY A 177 -20.99 -21.08 -0.03
N ALA A 178 -19.82 -21.22 0.61
CA ALA A 178 -18.54 -20.99 -0.06
C ALA A 178 -18.36 -21.98 -1.21
N TYR A 179 -17.69 -21.55 -2.26
CA TYR A 179 -17.26 -22.46 -3.32
C TYR A 179 -16.29 -23.48 -2.74
N ALA A 180 -16.51 -24.75 -3.06
CA ALA A 180 -15.67 -25.82 -2.57
C ALA A 180 -14.26 -25.69 -3.16
N LYS A 181 -13.27 -25.56 -2.27
CA LYS A 181 -11.85 -25.52 -2.62
C LYS A 181 -11.36 -26.93 -2.93
N GLY A 182 -10.93 -27.15 -4.16
CA GLY A 182 -10.29 -28.38 -4.60
C GLY A 182 -8.81 -28.40 -4.22
N ARG A 183 -7.96 -28.79 -5.18
CA ARG A 183 -6.51 -28.84 -4.99
C ARG A 183 -5.95 -27.44 -4.75
N LEU A 184 -5.15 -27.27 -3.69
CA LEU A 184 -4.28 -26.10 -3.52
C LEU A 184 -3.17 -26.16 -4.57
N LEU A 185 -3.12 -25.14 -5.42
CA LEU A 185 -2.21 -25.03 -6.55
C LEU A 185 -0.97 -24.22 -6.20
N ASN A 186 -1.13 -23.15 -5.43
CA ASN A 186 -0.02 -22.28 -5.03
C ASN A 186 -0.38 -21.47 -3.78
N THR A 187 0.62 -20.90 -3.12
CA THR A 187 0.44 -19.92 -2.04
C THR A 187 1.36 -18.73 -2.29
N TYR A 188 0.95 -17.57 -1.81
CA TYR A 188 1.76 -16.36 -1.86
C TYR A 188 1.63 -15.64 -0.53
N LEU A 189 2.68 -14.98 -0.07
CA LEU A 189 2.61 -14.08 1.07
C LEU A 189 2.49 -12.65 0.54
N THR A 190 1.44 -11.92 0.92
CA THR A 190 1.30 -10.54 0.46
C THR A 190 2.56 -9.75 0.80
N GLU A 191 3.04 -9.02 -0.20
CA GLU A 191 4.33 -8.36 -0.19
C GLU A 191 4.45 -7.36 0.95
N THR A 192 5.69 -7.21 1.43
CA THR A 192 6.12 -6.13 2.33
C THR A 192 7.19 -5.36 1.60
N TRP A 193 7.02 -4.05 1.45
CA TRP A 193 8.02 -3.20 0.81
C TRP A 193 9.40 -3.36 1.47
N GLN A 194 10.42 -3.47 0.62
CA GLN A 194 11.82 -3.55 1.04
C GLN A 194 12.58 -2.34 0.53
N ARG A 195 13.47 -1.82 1.36
CA ARG A 195 14.37 -0.74 0.96
C ARG A 195 15.38 -1.26 -0.07
N PRO A 196 15.60 -0.52 -1.18
CA PRO A 196 16.64 -0.86 -2.16
C PRO A 196 18.03 -0.96 -1.53
N LYS A 197 18.93 -1.67 -2.21
CA LYS A 197 20.32 -1.86 -1.78
C LYS A 197 21.30 -1.48 -2.89
N GLY A 198 22.56 -1.27 -2.51
CA GLY A 198 23.65 -1.09 -3.48
C GLY A 198 23.70 0.27 -4.20
N CYS A 199 22.93 1.27 -3.77
CA CYS A 199 22.91 2.57 -4.44
C CYS A 199 24.27 3.28 -4.41
N GLN A 200 24.61 3.91 -5.52
CA GLN A 200 25.82 4.70 -5.67
C GLN A 200 25.47 6.18 -5.74
N ALA A 201 25.84 6.94 -4.71
CA ALA A 201 25.83 8.40 -4.77
C ALA A 201 26.87 8.91 -5.78
N ARG A 202 26.52 9.94 -6.56
CA ARG A 202 27.39 10.50 -7.62
C ARG A 202 27.43 12.01 -7.60
N ASP A 203 28.57 12.57 -7.98
CA ASP A 203 28.72 14.00 -8.22
C ASP A 203 28.08 14.41 -9.55
N VAL A 204 28.12 15.71 -9.87
CA VAL A 204 27.53 16.27 -11.11
C VAL A 204 28.17 15.75 -12.40
N ASP A 205 29.41 15.24 -12.32
CA ASP A 205 30.15 14.67 -13.46
C ASP A 205 29.95 13.14 -13.56
N GLY A 206 29.18 12.56 -12.63
CA GLY A 206 28.84 11.14 -12.55
C GLY A 206 29.88 10.26 -11.87
N ASN A 207 30.89 10.86 -11.24
CA ASN A 207 31.87 10.13 -10.45
C ASN A 207 31.25 9.70 -9.11
N SER A 208 31.62 8.51 -8.64
CA SER A 208 31.21 8.04 -7.32
C SER A 208 31.69 8.99 -6.22
N VAL A 209 30.80 9.32 -5.29
CA VAL A 209 31.12 10.12 -4.10
C VAL A 209 31.32 9.18 -2.91
N ASP A 210 32.40 9.39 -2.16
CA ASP A 210 32.75 8.65 -0.94
C ASP A 210 32.73 9.61 0.25
N GLN A 211 31.51 10.03 0.61
CA GLN A 211 31.25 10.87 1.77
C GLN A 211 31.12 9.99 3.01
N GLN A 212 31.59 10.43 4.17
CA GLN A 212 31.76 9.52 5.32
C GLN A 212 30.45 8.91 5.86
N VAL A 213 29.31 9.56 5.63
CA VAL A 213 27.98 9.04 5.99
C VAL A 213 27.43 8.03 4.99
N LEU A 214 27.94 8.01 3.75
CA LEU A 214 27.44 7.13 2.71
C LEU A 214 27.92 5.70 2.95
N PRO A 215 27.02 4.71 2.84
CA PRO A 215 27.46 3.32 2.83
C PRO A 215 28.21 3.03 1.52
N PRO A 216 29.07 2.01 1.52
CA PRO A 216 29.59 1.46 0.27
C PRO A 216 28.45 1.05 -0.67
N ALA A 217 28.59 1.32 -1.97
CA ALA A 217 27.67 0.89 -3.01
C ALA A 217 27.80 -0.63 -3.25
N SER A 218 27.18 -1.42 -2.37
CA SER A 218 27.10 -2.87 -2.51
C SER A 218 25.78 -3.41 -1.94
N ASP A 219 25.38 -4.58 -2.42
CA ASP A 219 24.11 -5.24 -2.05
C ASP A 219 24.01 -5.63 -0.55
N SER A 220 25.06 -5.38 0.22
CA SER A 220 25.07 -5.57 1.67
C SER A 220 24.50 -4.37 2.44
N TYR A 221 24.34 -3.21 1.78
CA TYR A 221 23.90 -1.98 2.42
C TYR A 221 22.62 -1.45 1.78
N ASP A 222 21.70 -1.05 2.66
CA ASP A 222 20.50 -0.33 2.31
C ASP A 222 20.84 1.06 1.74
N CYS A 223 20.10 1.47 0.72
CA CYS A 223 20.20 2.80 0.17
C CYS A 223 19.62 3.84 1.13
N LEU A 224 20.47 4.75 1.61
CA LEU A 224 20.05 5.82 2.51
C LEU A 224 19.05 6.78 1.85
N GLU A 225 18.01 7.12 2.60
CA GLU A 225 17.05 8.19 2.27
C GLU A 225 17.68 9.53 2.67
N ALA A 226 18.62 10.01 1.85
CA ALA A 226 19.43 11.19 2.13
C ALA A 226 19.60 12.06 0.86
N PRO A 227 19.59 13.40 0.97
CA PRO A 227 19.75 14.26 -0.20
C PRO A 227 21.04 14.02 -0.98
N LEU A 228 22.14 13.75 -0.28
CA LEU A 228 23.45 13.47 -0.88
C LEU A 228 23.50 12.15 -1.68
N MET A 229 22.50 11.28 -1.53
CA MET A 229 22.36 10.09 -2.38
C MET A 229 22.02 10.50 -3.82
N GLY A 230 21.42 11.67 -4.01
CA GLY A 230 20.86 12.09 -5.29
C GLY A 230 19.64 11.25 -5.69
N VAL A 231 19.04 11.57 -6.83
CA VAL A 231 17.97 10.72 -7.37
C VAL A 231 18.52 9.31 -7.58
N GLN A 232 17.76 8.30 -7.17
CA GLN A 232 18.09 6.89 -7.39
C GLN A 232 16.85 6.15 -7.90
N PHE A 233 17.11 5.12 -8.70
CA PHE A 233 16.15 4.07 -9.01
C PHE A 233 16.74 2.74 -8.55
N ASP A 234 15.86 1.83 -8.15
CA ASP A 234 16.26 0.48 -7.76
C ASP A 234 16.66 -0.36 -8.99
N GLU A 235 17.61 -1.26 -8.77
CA GLU A 235 18.10 -2.20 -9.78
C GLU A 235 17.24 -3.48 -9.84
N GLU A 236 16.21 -3.56 -8.99
CA GLU A 236 15.19 -4.61 -8.96
C GLU A 236 13.77 -4.02 -9.05
N PHE A 237 12.79 -4.87 -9.34
CA PHE A 237 11.39 -4.49 -9.23
C PHE A 237 10.97 -4.48 -7.76
N ALA A 238 10.20 -3.47 -7.37
CA ALA A 238 9.82 -3.26 -5.99
C ALA A 238 8.73 -4.24 -5.55
N ALA A 239 8.87 -4.80 -4.35
CA ALA A 239 7.73 -5.31 -3.60
C ALA A 239 6.94 -4.13 -3.03
N VAL A 240 5.61 -4.22 -3.00
CA VAL A 240 4.74 -3.16 -2.45
C VAL A 240 3.75 -3.76 -1.46
N ASP A 241 3.53 -3.09 -0.33
CA ASP A 241 2.68 -3.62 0.74
C ASP A 241 1.33 -4.13 0.18
N GLY A 242 0.98 -5.37 0.52
CA GLY A 242 -0.30 -5.99 0.17
C GLY A 242 -0.40 -6.62 -1.23
N ASN A 243 0.56 -6.41 -2.12
CA ASN A 243 0.53 -7.03 -3.46
C ASN A 243 0.76 -8.55 -3.38
N TYR A 244 0.15 -9.29 -4.31
CA TYR A 244 0.37 -10.73 -4.47
C TYR A 244 0.20 -11.16 -5.94
N GLY A 245 0.82 -12.28 -6.32
CA GLY A 245 0.77 -12.73 -7.71
C GLY A 245 0.91 -14.25 -7.90
N PHE A 246 0.17 -14.78 -8.86
CA PHE A 246 0.27 -16.16 -9.35
C PHE A 246 0.44 -16.17 -10.87
N GLY A 247 1.65 -16.49 -11.34
CA GLY A 247 1.91 -16.79 -12.75
C GLY A 247 1.83 -18.28 -13.08
N ASP A 248 1.88 -19.14 -12.06
CA ASP A 248 1.95 -20.59 -12.18
C ASP A 248 1.24 -21.32 -11.03
N GLY A 249 1.09 -22.64 -11.19
CA GLY A 249 0.46 -23.52 -10.21
C GLY A 249 1.03 -24.94 -10.24
N CYS A 250 0.99 -25.59 -9.09
CA CYS A 250 1.36 -26.99 -8.90
C CYS A 250 0.19 -27.89 -9.33
N PHE A 251 -0.02 -28.04 -10.63
CA PHE A 251 -1.12 -28.84 -11.18
C PHE A 251 -0.85 -30.34 -11.12
N THR A 252 0.41 -30.74 -11.31
CA THR A 252 0.87 -32.13 -11.21
C THR A 252 1.73 -32.32 -9.97
N GLY A 253 1.81 -33.56 -9.46
CA GLY A 253 2.65 -33.88 -8.29
C GLY A 253 2.10 -33.38 -6.94
N THR A 254 2.96 -32.92 -6.02
CA THR A 254 2.57 -32.54 -4.64
C THR A 254 3.17 -31.21 -4.22
N LEU A 255 2.31 -30.28 -3.81
CA LEU A 255 2.66 -28.97 -3.26
C LEU A 255 3.07 -29.10 -1.78
N ASN A 256 4.20 -28.49 -1.43
CA ASN A 256 4.60 -28.19 -0.06
C ASN A 256 4.49 -26.67 0.15
N ALA A 257 3.46 -26.27 0.91
CA ALA A 257 3.18 -24.89 1.28
C ALA A 257 3.38 -24.64 2.79
N SER A 258 4.30 -25.38 3.43
CA SER A 258 4.64 -25.12 4.86
C SER A 258 5.28 -23.75 5.07
N ASP A 259 5.91 -23.19 4.03
CA ASP A 259 6.32 -21.80 3.95
C ASP A 259 5.51 -21.14 2.82
N PRO A 260 4.51 -20.29 3.14
CA PRO A 260 3.66 -19.66 2.13
C PRO A 260 4.41 -18.63 1.28
N SER A 261 5.56 -18.13 1.74
CA SER A 261 6.39 -17.17 0.99
C SER A 261 7.28 -17.84 -0.07
N ASN A 262 7.51 -19.14 0.06
CA ASN A 262 8.36 -19.92 -0.84
C ASN A 262 7.82 -21.36 -0.99
N PRO A 263 6.63 -21.54 -1.57
CA PRO A 263 6.07 -22.87 -1.77
C PRO A 263 6.89 -23.64 -2.80
N THR A 264 6.95 -24.97 -2.63
CA THR A 264 7.66 -25.86 -3.56
C THR A 264 6.72 -26.92 -4.11
N CYS A 265 6.85 -27.26 -5.39
CA CYS A 265 6.06 -28.31 -6.02
C CYS A 265 6.96 -29.47 -6.48
N SER A 266 6.75 -30.65 -5.92
CA SER A 266 7.35 -31.88 -6.44
C SER A 266 6.69 -32.22 -7.77
N GLY A 267 7.41 -32.03 -8.89
CA GLY A 267 6.82 -32.09 -10.24
C GLY A 267 6.97 -30.79 -11.03
N GLY A 268 7.28 -29.69 -10.34
CA GLY A 268 7.44 -28.37 -10.95
C GLY A 268 6.14 -27.55 -10.96
N PHE A 269 6.29 -26.24 -11.06
CA PHE A 269 5.18 -25.33 -11.32
C PHE A 269 5.00 -25.16 -12.83
N ASP A 270 3.76 -25.20 -13.30
CA ASP A 270 3.40 -24.96 -14.69
C ASP A 270 2.65 -23.63 -14.82
N PRO A 271 2.81 -22.87 -15.92
CA PRO A 271 2.08 -21.63 -16.16
C PRO A 271 0.57 -21.81 -16.02
N LEU A 272 -0.12 -20.83 -15.44
CA LEU A 272 -1.57 -20.92 -15.25
C LEU A 272 -2.29 -20.97 -16.62
N PRO A 273 -3.02 -22.06 -16.95
CA PRO A 273 -3.88 -22.06 -18.12
C PRO A 273 -5.07 -21.12 -17.92
N ALA A 274 -5.69 -20.71 -19.03
CA ALA A 274 -6.99 -20.04 -18.97
C ALA A 274 -8.02 -20.98 -18.31
N GLY A 275 -8.85 -20.44 -17.42
CA GLY A 275 -9.78 -21.20 -16.61
C GLY A 275 -10.21 -20.43 -15.35
N ASP A 276 -11.03 -21.09 -14.53
CA ASP A 276 -11.51 -20.53 -13.28
C ASP A 276 -10.68 -21.03 -12.09
N TYR A 277 -10.40 -20.11 -11.18
CA TYR A 277 -9.61 -20.34 -9.99
C TYR A 277 -10.31 -19.73 -8.77
N LEU A 278 -10.08 -20.32 -7.60
CA LEU A 278 -10.47 -19.71 -6.33
C LEU A 278 -9.23 -19.08 -5.70
N VAL A 279 -9.27 -17.77 -5.51
CA VAL A 279 -8.25 -17.02 -4.78
C VAL A 279 -8.79 -16.71 -3.40
N ASP A 280 -8.04 -17.05 -2.36
CA ASP A 280 -8.49 -16.98 -0.98
C ASP A 280 -7.47 -16.28 -0.09
N VAL A 281 -7.92 -15.29 0.69
CA VAL A 281 -7.07 -14.63 1.69
C VAL A 281 -7.26 -15.31 3.03
N GLN A 282 -6.19 -15.87 3.56
CA GLN A 282 -6.18 -16.49 4.88
C GLN A 282 -6.01 -15.42 5.95
N ILE A 283 -7.08 -15.16 6.69
CA ILE A 283 -7.08 -14.20 7.79
C ILE A 283 -6.58 -14.91 9.06
N PRO A 284 -5.41 -14.53 9.61
CA PRO A 284 -4.90 -15.12 10.84
C PRO A 284 -5.76 -14.72 12.04
N ASN A 285 -5.68 -15.52 13.11
CA ASN A 285 -6.24 -15.14 14.40
C ASN A 285 -5.23 -14.35 15.23
N ASP A 286 -5.72 -13.40 16.02
CA ASP A 286 -4.98 -12.65 17.02
C ASP A 286 -4.62 -13.53 18.23
N THR A 287 -3.94 -12.93 19.22
CA THR A 287 -3.55 -13.62 20.47
C THR A 287 -4.74 -14.10 21.31
N PHE A 288 -5.96 -13.63 21.03
CA PHE A 288 -7.19 -14.01 21.71
C PHE A 288 -8.01 -15.04 20.89
N GLY A 289 -7.50 -15.50 19.75
CA GLY A 289 -8.19 -16.46 18.89
C GLY A 289 -9.31 -15.85 18.03
N LYS A 290 -9.34 -14.52 17.88
CA LYS A 290 -10.28 -13.82 17.00
C LYS A 290 -9.62 -13.48 15.66
N PRO A 291 -10.35 -13.44 14.54
CA PRO A 291 -9.78 -12.99 13.27
C PRO A 291 -9.13 -11.61 13.41
N MET A 292 -7.89 -11.46 12.96
CA MET A 292 -7.15 -10.20 13.02
C MET A 292 -7.79 -9.12 12.15
N TYR A 293 -8.45 -9.53 11.07
CA TYR A 293 -9.15 -8.67 10.12
C TYR A 293 -10.56 -9.18 9.88
N GLN A 294 -11.43 -8.26 9.48
CA GLN A 294 -12.75 -8.55 8.97
C GLN A 294 -12.78 -8.32 7.47
N VAL A 295 -13.51 -9.16 6.75
CA VAL A 295 -13.82 -8.92 5.35
C VAL A 295 -14.89 -7.85 5.29
N THR A 296 -14.79 -6.91 4.35
CA THR A 296 -15.88 -5.95 4.11
C THR A 296 -17.15 -6.65 3.64
N ARG A 297 -18.27 -6.30 4.28
CA ARG A 297 -19.62 -6.85 4.04
C ARG A 297 -20.63 -5.75 3.72
N GLU A 298 -21.82 -6.15 3.32
CA GLU A 298 -22.95 -5.29 3.02
C GLU A 298 -23.40 -4.44 4.22
N GLU A 299 -23.06 -4.85 5.44
CA GLU A 299 -23.36 -4.15 6.70
C GLU A 299 -22.37 -3.04 7.06
N ASP A 300 -21.23 -2.98 6.39
CA ASP A 300 -20.04 -2.26 6.88
C ASP A 300 -19.91 -0.83 6.32
N ILE A 301 -20.96 -0.29 5.72
CA ILE A 301 -20.97 1.04 5.08
C ILE A 301 -20.64 2.16 6.08
N ASN A 302 -19.73 3.06 5.72
CA ASN A 302 -19.36 4.22 6.56
C ASN A 302 -19.36 5.56 5.82
N ILE A 303 -19.96 5.62 4.64
CA ILE A 303 -20.12 6.82 3.82
C ILE A 303 -21.46 6.78 3.08
N PHE A 304 -22.22 7.89 3.14
CA PHE A 304 -23.65 7.89 2.75
C PHE A 304 -23.98 8.88 1.63
N SER A 305 -22.96 9.51 1.04
CA SER A 305 -23.12 10.42 -0.09
C SER A 305 -22.06 10.18 -1.15
N GLY A 306 -22.42 10.39 -2.42
CA GLY A 306 -21.52 10.16 -3.55
C GLY A 306 -22.22 9.55 -4.75
N ASN A 307 -21.48 9.44 -5.85
CA ASN A 307 -21.93 8.69 -7.02
C ASN A 307 -21.57 7.22 -6.86
N GLN A 308 -22.49 6.33 -7.19
CA GLN A 308 -22.17 4.91 -7.36
C GLN A 308 -21.57 4.70 -8.74
N TYR A 309 -20.37 4.13 -8.80
CA TYR A 309 -19.74 3.76 -10.06
C TYR A 309 -19.93 2.26 -10.30
N VAL A 310 -20.40 1.91 -11.50
CA VAL A 310 -20.44 0.52 -11.94
C VAL A 310 -19.32 0.31 -12.96
N PRO A 311 -18.30 -0.50 -12.65
CA PRO A 311 -17.20 -0.73 -13.57
C PRO A 311 -17.69 -1.42 -14.84
N GLN A 312 -17.15 -1.01 -16.00
CA GLN A 312 -17.50 -1.59 -17.30
C GLN A 312 -17.13 -3.09 -17.39
N VAL A 313 -16.07 -3.49 -16.69
CA VAL A 313 -15.69 -4.89 -16.51
C VAL A 313 -16.01 -5.26 -15.06
N PRO A 314 -17.00 -6.12 -14.80
CA PRO A 314 -17.33 -6.53 -13.44
C PRO A 314 -16.13 -7.21 -12.76
N PRO A 315 -15.84 -6.90 -11.49
CA PRO A 315 -14.83 -7.61 -10.72
C PRO A 315 -15.20 -9.10 -10.55
N PRO A 316 -14.20 -9.96 -10.27
CA PRO A 316 -14.43 -11.35 -9.90
C PRO A 316 -15.51 -11.50 -8.81
N PRO A 317 -16.50 -12.39 -8.98
CA PRO A 317 -17.53 -12.61 -7.96
C PRO A 317 -16.95 -13.15 -6.66
N CYS A 318 -17.57 -12.77 -5.55
CA CYS A 318 -17.24 -13.32 -4.23
C CYS A 318 -17.75 -14.75 -4.13
N ALA A 319 -16.91 -15.61 -3.56
CA ALA A 319 -17.06 -17.06 -3.53
C ALA A 319 -16.77 -17.63 -2.13
N GLY A 320 -16.64 -16.76 -1.13
CA GLY A 320 -16.47 -17.14 0.27
C GLY A 320 -17.80 -17.58 0.91
N PRO A 321 -17.77 -17.89 2.22
CA PRO A 321 -18.96 -18.34 2.95
C PRO A 321 -20.11 -17.35 2.82
N LEU A 322 -21.34 -17.86 2.80
CA LEU A 322 -22.53 -17.02 2.89
C LEU A 322 -22.74 -16.56 4.33
N HIS A 323 -23.08 -15.28 4.51
CA HIS A 323 -23.68 -14.76 5.73
C HIS A 323 -25.06 -14.18 5.41
N THR A 324 -25.92 -14.09 6.42
CA THR A 324 -27.16 -13.32 6.30
C THR A 324 -26.83 -11.88 6.68
N VAL A 325 -27.10 -10.94 5.78
CA VAL A 325 -26.96 -9.50 6.05
C VAL A 325 -27.89 -9.12 7.19
N ASP A 326 -27.31 -8.58 8.26
CA ASP A 326 -28.04 -8.21 9.49
C ASP A 326 -27.45 -6.92 10.07
N VAL A 327 -28.11 -5.78 9.84
CA VAL A 327 -27.71 -4.49 10.40
C VAL A 327 -28.62 -4.18 11.60
N ALA A 328 -28.03 -3.97 12.78
CA ALA A 328 -28.79 -3.79 14.02
C ALA A 328 -29.78 -2.62 13.93
N GLY A 329 -31.08 -2.89 14.05
CA GLY A 329 -32.14 -1.87 13.94
C GLY A 329 -32.60 -1.57 12.51
N SER A 330 -32.02 -2.23 11.51
CA SER A 330 -32.49 -2.28 10.12
C SER A 330 -33.42 -3.48 9.95
N GLY A 331 -34.72 -3.30 10.18
CA GLY A 331 -35.68 -4.41 9.99
C GLY A 331 -35.65 -5.45 11.11
N THR A 332 -35.21 -6.68 10.83
CA THR A 332 -35.28 -7.82 11.78
C THR A 332 -33.89 -8.21 12.25
N ASP A 333 -33.59 -8.06 13.54
CA ASP A 333 -32.31 -8.51 14.07
C ASP A 333 -32.31 -10.02 14.39
N ASN A 334 -31.16 -10.68 14.27
CA ASN A 334 -30.94 -12.10 14.61
C ASN A 334 -31.79 -13.05 13.75
N TYR A 335 -31.65 -12.94 12.43
CA TYR A 335 -32.25 -13.87 11.49
C TYR A 335 -31.93 -15.33 11.86
N PRO A 336 -32.94 -16.22 11.84
CA PRO A 336 -32.72 -17.64 12.04
C PRO A 336 -31.94 -18.25 10.87
N ALA A 337 -31.39 -19.45 11.08
CA ALA A 337 -30.70 -20.20 10.02
C ALA A 337 -31.60 -20.35 8.78
N GLN A 338 -31.00 -20.16 7.60
CA GLN A 338 -31.71 -20.20 6.32
C GLN A 338 -31.30 -21.45 5.54
N VAL A 339 -32.27 -22.20 5.03
CA VAL A 339 -32.02 -23.30 4.09
C VAL A 339 -32.39 -22.83 2.68
N LEU A 340 -31.37 -22.71 1.83
CA LEU A 340 -31.53 -22.23 0.45
C LEU A 340 -32.09 -23.34 -0.45
N ALA A 341 -32.60 -22.95 -1.62
CA ALA A 341 -33.23 -23.87 -2.57
C ALA A 341 -32.26 -24.96 -3.08
N ASN A 342 -30.96 -24.67 -3.12
CA ASN A 342 -29.91 -25.62 -3.49
C ASN A 342 -29.50 -26.55 -2.32
N GLY A 343 -30.08 -26.39 -1.12
CA GLY A 343 -29.79 -27.21 0.06
C GLY A 343 -28.67 -26.69 0.96
N VAL A 344 -28.06 -25.54 0.64
CA VAL A 344 -27.10 -24.88 1.54
C VAL A 344 -27.82 -24.36 2.78
N THR A 345 -27.24 -24.60 3.96
CA THR A 345 -27.76 -24.10 5.25
C THR A 345 -26.86 -23.00 5.79
N VAL A 346 -27.32 -21.75 5.68
CA VAL A 346 -26.66 -20.56 6.25
C VAL A 346 -27.02 -20.47 7.73
N GLY A 347 -26.03 -20.18 8.57
CA GLY A 347 -26.19 -20.07 10.02
C GLY A 347 -27.10 -18.91 10.44
N VAL A 348 -27.39 -18.85 11.75
CA VAL A 348 -28.04 -17.66 12.34
C VAL A 348 -27.15 -16.43 12.15
N SER A 349 -27.75 -15.27 11.93
CA SER A 349 -26.99 -14.01 11.87
C SER A 349 -26.64 -13.50 13.26
N THR A 350 -25.70 -12.57 13.31
CA THR A 350 -25.45 -11.70 14.46
C THR A 350 -25.48 -10.27 13.96
N PRO A 351 -26.33 -9.39 14.52
CA PRO A 351 -26.51 -8.04 13.99
C PRO A 351 -25.23 -7.21 14.12
N THR A 352 -24.85 -6.55 13.02
CA THR A 352 -23.75 -5.60 12.97
C THR A 352 -24.24 -4.23 13.44
N ILE A 353 -23.60 -3.65 14.45
CA ILE A 353 -23.98 -2.34 14.98
C ILE A 353 -23.43 -1.25 14.07
N ASN A 354 -24.31 -0.60 13.31
CA ASN A 354 -23.96 0.52 12.43
C ASN A 354 -25.10 1.57 12.40
N PRO A 355 -25.25 2.39 13.46
CA PRO A 355 -26.38 3.30 13.60
C PRO A 355 -26.42 4.37 12.49
N ASP A 356 -25.25 4.84 12.03
CA ASP A 356 -25.18 5.83 10.96
C ASP A 356 -25.71 5.26 9.64
N PHE A 357 -25.47 3.97 9.37
CA PHE A 357 -26.03 3.31 8.19
C PHE A 357 -27.55 3.12 8.29
N VAL A 358 -28.06 2.79 9.48
CA VAL A 358 -29.51 2.74 9.74
C VAL A 358 -30.17 4.09 9.51
N ASP A 359 -29.58 5.18 10.05
CA ASP A 359 -30.04 6.54 9.83
C ASP A 359 -30.00 6.94 8.34
N GLY A 360 -29.05 6.38 7.59
CA GLY A 360 -28.91 6.48 6.14
C GLY A 360 -29.89 5.62 5.31
N GLY A 361 -30.72 4.80 5.96
CA GLY A 361 -31.73 3.96 5.31
C GLY A 361 -31.48 2.44 5.36
N GLY A 362 -30.36 2.00 5.95
CA GLY A 362 -30.01 0.59 6.12
C GLY A 362 -29.56 -0.12 4.84
N SER A 363 -29.31 -1.43 4.95
CA SER A 363 -28.89 -2.23 3.80
C SER A 363 -30.08 -2.62 2.92
N PRO A 364 -30.01 -2.45 1.59
CA PRO A 364 -31.04 -3.00 0.70
C PRO A 364 -31.01 -4.54 0.64
N TYR A 365 -29.96 -5.15 1.20
CA TYR A 365 -29.76 -6.58 1.24
C TYR A 365 -30.18 -7.21 2.57
N GLU A 366 -30.80 -6.45 3.47
CA GLU A 366 -31.27 -6.91 4.79
C GLU A 366 -31.98 -8.28 4.74
N GLY A 367 -31.49 -9.24 5.52
CA GLY A 367 -32.02 -10.60 5.60
C GLY A 367 -31.66 -11.53 4.44
N GLN A 368 -30.93 -11.05 3.42
CA GLN A 368 -30.48 -11.89 2.30
C GLN A 368 -29.20 -12.64 2.67
N ALA A 369 -29.06 -13.87 2.17
CA ALA A 369 -27.81 -14.63 2.24
C ALA A 369 -26.87 -14.21 1.10
N LEU A 370 -25.73 -13.60 1.43
CA LEU A 370 -24.76 -13.09 0.45
C LEU A 370 -23.34 -13.62 0.71
N PRO A 371 -22.51 -13.79 -0.35
CA PRO A 371 -21.18 -14.38 -0.22
C PRO A 371 -20.14 -13.37 0.25
N LEU A 372 -19.37 -13.77 1.26
CA LEU A 372 -18.19 -13.04 1.69
C LEU A 372 -17.11 -13.01 0.60
N CYS A 373 -16.40 -11.89 0.52
CA CYS A 373 -15.31 -11.70 -0.43
C CYS A 373 -13.94 -12.15 0.09
N SER A 374 -13.88 -13.01 1.12
CA SER A 374 -12.62 -13.67 1.56
C SER A 374 -12.06 -14.62 0.52
N THR A 375 -12.93 -15.20 -0.30
CA THR A 375 -12.58 -15.95 -1.50
C THR A 375 -13.25 -15.29 -2.71
N LYS A 376 -12.55 -15.23 -3.85
CA LYS A 376 -13.13 -14.80 -5.14
C LYS A 376 -12.96 -15.88 -6.20
N LEU A 377 -13.98 -16.06 -7.04
CA LEU A 377 -13.90 -16.90 -8.25
C LEU A 377 -13.33 -16.04 -9.38
N VAL A 378 -12.13 -16.39 -9.82
CA VAL A 378 -11.31 -15.60 -10.74
C VAL A 378 -11.20 -16.36 -12.07
N THR A 379 -11.77 -15.78 -13.13
CA THR A 379 -11.64 -16.30 -14.49
C THR A 379 -10.42 -15.70 -15.17
N LEU A 380 -9.39 -16.52 -15.38
CA LEU A 380 -8.20 -16.15 -16.15
C LEU A 380 -8.44 -16.44 -17.64
N SER A 381 -8.26 -15.41 -18.48
CA SER A 381 -8.49 -15.50 -19.93
C SER A 381 -7.19 -15.39 -20.72
N ASP A 382 -7.23 -15.84 -21.98
CA ASP A 382 -6.11 -15.63 -22.91
C ASP A 382 -5.83 -14.13 -23.13
N ARG A 383 -4.56 -13.79 -23.25
CA ARG A 383 -4.02 -12.44 -23.55
C ARG A 383 -4.29 -11.35 -22.52
N ARG A 384 -4.59 -11.69 -21.27
CA ARG A 384 -4.82 -10.71 -20.20
C ARG A 384 -4.37 -11.24 -18.85
N SER A 385 -3.87 -10.39 -17.96
CA SER A 385 -3.88 -10.69 -16.52
C SER A 385 -5.23 -10.34 -15.92
N ILE A 386 -5.44 -10.73 -14.67
CA ILE A 386 -6.57 -10.30 -13.85
C ILE A 386 -6.08 -9.87 -12.47
N ALA A 387 -6.67 -8.82 -11.92
CA ALA A 387 -6.27 -8.24 -10.65
C ALA A 387 -7.41 -8.25 -9.63
N PRO A 388 -7.61 -9.37 -8.89
CA PRO A 388 -8.59 -9.41 -7.83
C PRO A 388 -8.08 -8.63 -6.61
N THR A 389 -8.80 -7.59 -6.21
CA THR A 389 -8.55 -6.91 -4.94
C THR A 389 -9.35 -7.56 -3.81
N PHE A 390 -8.76 -7.66 -2.61
CA PHE A 390 -9.46 -8.03 -1.39
C PHE A 390 -9.46 -6.84 -0.42
N ASN A 391 -10.59 -6.58 0.21
CA ASN A 391 -10.76 -5.43 1.10
C ASN A 391 -11.05 -5.94 2.52
N LEU A 392 -10.15 -5.65 3.44
CA LEU A 392 -10.20 -6.11 4.83
C LEU A 392 -10.00 -4.94 5.79
N PHE A 393 -10.62 -4.96 6.97
CA PHE A 393 -10.50 -3.89 7.96
C PHE A 393 -10.42 -4.45 9.39
N THR A 394 -10.23 -3.57 10.37
CA THR A 394 -10.27 -3.91 11.81
C THR A 394 -11.28 -3.05 12.55
N ASP A 395 -11.85 -3.56 13.66
CA ASP A 395 -12.82 -2.81 14.49
C ASP A 395 -12.26 -1.48 15.01
N VAL A 396 -10.96 -1.48 15.32
CA VAL A 396 -10.20 -0.30 15.71
C VAL A 396 -9.20 -0.02 14.60
N PRO A 397 -9.14 1.20 14.05
CA PRO A 397 -8.23 1.49 12.95
C PRO A 397 -6.77 1.25 13.32
N VAL A 398 -6.01 0.67 12.38
CA VAL A 398 -4.56 0.53 12.52
C VAL A 398 -3.90 1.91 12.63
N PRO A 399 -2.89 2.09 13.50
CA PRO A 399 -2.23 3.39 13.68
C PRO A 399 -1.58 3.85 12.37
N GLY A 400 -1.45 5.16 12.22
CA GLY A 400 -0.59 5.74 11.19
C GLY A 400 0.80 6.03 11.74
N ARG A 401 1.77 6.21 10.85
CA ARG A 401 3.14 6.58 11.20
C ARG A 401 3.47 7.97 10.67
N PHE A 402 4.08 8.80 11.51
CA PHE A 402 4.83 9.95 11.01
C PHE A 402 6.30 9.60 10.92
N TYR A 403 6.92 9.94 9.80
CA TYR A 403 8.35 10.02 9.66
C TYR A 403 8.68 11.47 9.35
N GLY A 404 9.51 12.12 10.15
CA GLY A 404 9.72 13.54 10.00
C GLY A 404 11.14 14.02 10.23
N TYR A 405 11.36 15.26 9.81
CA TYR A 405 12.60 15.99 9.97
C TYR A 405 12.38 17.20 10.87
N ILE A 406 13.37 17.49 11.71
CA ILE A 406 13.53 18.78 12.36
C ILE A 406 14.86 19.40 11.93
N VAL A 407 14.78 20.49 11.18
CA VAL A 407 15.94 21.08 10.48
C VAL A 407 16.12 22.56 10.80
N ASP A 408 17.37 23.01 10.86
CA ASP A 408 17.74 24.41 10.95
C ASP A 408 17.69 25.04 9.57
N ASP A 409 16.63 25.80 9.32
CA ASP A 409 16.38 26.43 8.02
C ASP A 409 17.44 27.45 7.60
N LEU A 410 18.26 27.94 8.52
CA LEU A 410 19.25 28.98 8.23
C LEU A 410 20.66 28.43 7.99
N ASN A 411 20.95 27.22 8.48
CA ASN A 411 22.31 26.67 8.46
C ASN A 411 22.39 25.39 7.65
N LEU A 412 23.57 25.16 7.06
CA LEU A 412 23.88 23.93 6.36
C LEU A 412 24.69 23.01 7.28
N SER A 413 24.47 21.69 7.21
CA SER A 413 25.40 20.76 7.85
C SER A 413 26.72 20.76 7.08
N THR A 414 27.79 20.95 7.83
CA THR A 414 29.18 20.89 7.34
C THR A 414 29.94 19.69 7.92
N ASN A 415 29.27 18.86 8.74
CA ASN A 415 29.88 17.66 9.29
C ASN A 415 29.77 16.51 8.28
N PRO A 416 30.90 15.96 7.79
CA PRO A 416 30.91 14.93 6.76
C PRO A 416 30.23 13.60 7.16
N GLN A 417 29.91 13.42 8.44
CA GLN A 417 29.23 12.25 9.02
C GLN A 417 27.71 12.42 9.15
N ASP A 418 27.17 13.62 8.90
CA ASP A 418 25.73 13.86 9.03
C ASP A 418 24.98 13.41 7.77
N LEU A 419 23.78 12.87 7.96
CA LEU A 419 22.89 12.48 6.86
C LEU A 419 22.48 13.66 5.96
N LEU A 420 22.44 14.87 6.54
CA LEU A 420 22.09 16.09 5.82
C LEU A 420 23.33 16.92 5.45
N PHE A 421 24.51 16.30 5.32
CA PHE A 421 25.73 16.99 4.91
C PHE A 421 25.55 17.75 3.58
N GLY A 422 25.86 19.05 3.59
CA GLY A 422 25.64 19.95 2.45
C GLY A 422 24.21 20.51 2.34
N GLU A 423 23.28 20.03 3.16
CA GLU A 423 21.87 20.45 3.22
C GLU A 423 21.53 21.12 4.55
N LYS A 424 20.26 21.52 4.73
CA LYS A 424 19.77 22.10 6.00
C LYS A 424 20.15 21.20 7.18
N ALA A 425 20.84 21.76 8.16
CA ALA A 425 21.38 20.99 9.26
C ALA A 425 20.24 20.40 10.10
N GLY A 426 20.29 19.10 10.39
CA GLY A 426 19.37 18.50 11.35
C GLY A 426 19.54 19.10 12.74
N VAL A 427 18.46 19.25 13.50
CA VAL A 427 18.52 19.67 14.90
C VAL A 427 18.59 18.42 15.78
N PRO A 428 19.75 18.06 16.33
CA PRO A 428 19.93 16.80 17.06
C PRO A 428 19.23 16.82 18.41
N ASN A 429 18.63 15.69 18.80
CA ASN A 429 18.01 15.47 20.12
C ASN A 429 16.96 16.53 20.51
N SER A 430 16.37 17.21 19.53
CA SER A 430 15.39 18.26 19.76
C SER A 430 14.04 17.64 20.16
N PRO A 431 13.31 18.20 21.14
CA PRO A 431 12.01 17.69 21.51
C PRO A 431 10.94 18.13 20.49
N ILE A 432 10.15 17.16 20.04
CA ILE A 432 8.93 17.35 19.25
C ILE A 432 7.73 17.01 20.13
N GLY A 433 7.01 18.04 20.58
CA GLY A 433 5.76 17.87 21.30
C GLY A 433 4.61 17.61 20.35
N ILE A 434 3.81 16.59 20.62
CA ILE A 434 2.69 16.17 19.77
C ILE A 434 1.39 16.39 20.54
N TYR A 435 0.54 17.25 20.00
CA TYR A 435 -0.69 17.70 20.63
C TYR A 435 -1.91 17.28 19.81
N ASP A 436 -2.98 16.87 20.50
CA ASP A 436 -4.26 16.60 19.85
C ASP A 436 -5.00 17.90 19.47
N PHE A 437 -6.15 17.76 18.81
CA PHE A 437 -6.99 18.88 18.36
C PHE A 437 -7.41 19.84 19.49
N SER A 438 -7.36 19.41 20.75
CA SER A 438 -7.70 20.21 21.92
C SER A 438 -6.49 20.92 22.55
N ASN A 439 -5.32 20.85 21.91
CA ASN A 439 -4.02 21.28 22.44
C ASN A 439 -3.57 20.52 23.70
N ARG A 440 -4.03 19.28 23.89
CA ARG A 440 -3.50 18.43 24.96
C ARG A 440 -2.28 17.67 24.46
N LEU A 441 -1.18 17.73 25.21
CA LEU A 441 0.04 16.98 24.92
C LEU A 441 -0.27 15.48 24.98
N VAL A 442 -0.14 14.80 23.85
CA VAL A 442 -0.30 13.35 23.69
C VAL A 442 0.99 12.65 24.07
N THR A 443 2.10 13.06 23.45
CA THR A 443 3.44 12.53 23.69
C THR A 443 4.50 13.54 23.25
N THR A 444 5.75 13.32 23.68
CA THR A 444 6.93 14.03 23.17
C THR A 444 7.90 12.98 22.63
N VAL A 445 8.39 13.17 21.40
CA VAL A 445 9.50 12.39 20.84
C VAL A 445 10.74 13.27 20.71
N ASN A 446 11.92 12.68 20.58
CA ASN A 446 13.15 13.43 20.29
C ASN A 446 13.68 13.01 18.93
N SER A 447 14.24 13.95 18.20
CA SER A 447 14.99 13.62 16.99
C SER A 447 16.27 12.86 17.28
N ASP A 448 16.71 12.07 16.32
CA ASP A 448 18.02 11.43 16.29
C ASP A 448 19.14 12.48 16.08
N PRO A 449 20.43 12.08 16.03
CA PRO A 449 21.53 13.00 15.76
C PRO A 449 21.45 13.75 14.42
N ASN A 450 20.67 13.28 13.45
CA ASN A 450 20.48 13.89 12.13
C ASN A 450 19.21 14.75 12.04
N GLY A 451 18.48 14.91 13.15
CA GLY A 451 17.20 15.63 13.12
C GLY A 451 16.03 14.79 12.59
N ILE A 452 16.12 13.47 12.51
CA ILE A 452 15.01 12.59 12.08
C ILE A 452 14.22 12.12 13.29
N PHE A 453 12.90 12.06 13.19
CA PHE A 453 12.03 11.43 14.19
C PHE A 453 10.98 10.53 13.53
N ASP A 454 10.54 9.51 14.25
CA ASP A 454 9.44 8.62 13.86
C ASP A 454 8.50 8.42 15.05
N VAL A 455 7.20 8.38 14.79
CA VAL A 455 6.19 8.12 15.81
C VAL A 455 4.96 7.42 15.21
N LEU A 456 4.50 6.38 15.90
CA LEU A 456 3.20 5.76 15.64
C LEU A 456 2.13 6.42 16.50
N LEU A 457 1.03 6.85 15.89
CA LEU A 457 -0.07 7.51 16.59
C LEU A 457 -1.41 6.89 16.18
N PRO A 458 -2.41 6.93 17.08
CA PRO A 458 -3.77 6.55 16.73
C PRO A 458 -4.25 7.27 15.47
N SER A 459 -4.84 6.52 14.54
CA SER A 459 -5.49 7.07 13.36
C SER A 459 -7.00 7.12 13.58
N THR A 460 -7.79 7.19 12.51
CA THR A 460 -9.25 7.24 12.58
C THR A 460 -9.91 6.59 11.37
N THR A 461 -11.11 6.05 11.55
CA THR A 461 -12.04 5.65 10.49
C THR A 461 -13.18 6.66 10.34
N THR A 462 -13.00 7.90 10.78
CA THR A 462 -14.01 8.96 10.61
C THR A 462 -14.11 9.34 9.14
N ILE A 463 -15.05 8.69 8.49
CA ILE A 463 -15.47 8.94 7.11
C ILE A 463 -16.84 9.65 7.16
N ASN A 464 -17.25 10.25 6.05
CA ASN A 464 -18.47 11.04 5.89
C ASN A 464 -18.46 12.42 6.57
N CYS A 465 -17.29 13.05 6.63
CA CYS A 465 -17.20 14.43 7.08
C CYS A 465 -17.72 15.42 6.03
N PRO A 466 -18.20 16.62 6.45
CA PRO A 466 -18.61 17.69 5.54
C PRO A 466 -17.40 18.38 4.89
N SER A 467 -16.55 17.59 4.23
CA SER A 467 -15.41 18.02 3.43
C SER A 467 -15.58 17.51 1.99
N PRO A 468 -14.95 18.15 0.98
CA PRO A 468 -15.02 17.66 -0.40
C PRO A 468 -14.53 16.22 -0.58
N THR A 469 -13.62 15.76 0.28
CA THR A 469 -13.09 14.38 0.25
C THR A 469 -13.97 13.40 1.02
N GLY A 470 -14.85 13.87 1.92
CA GLY A 470 -15.59 13.01 2.84
C GLY A 470 -14.75 12.39 3.95
N VAL A 471 -13.42 12.56 3.95
CA VAL A 471 -12.49 11.95 4.91
C VAL A 471 -12.12 12.96 5.99
N CYS A 472 -12.25 12.56 7.26
CA CYS A 472 -11.66 13.27 8.40
C CYS A 472 -10.49 12.47 8.93
N THR A 473 -9.29 12.78 8.46
CA THR A 473 -8.06 12.24 9.05
C THR A 473 -7.87 12.70 10.48
N ASN A 474 -7.10 11.93 11.26
CA ASN A 474 -6.69 12.42 12.56
C ASN A 474 -5.66 13.54 12.38
N LEU A 475 -5.79 14.63 13.13
CA LEU A 475 -4.93 15.81 13.00
C LEU A 475 -4.11 15.99 14.28
N TYR A 476 -2.79 16.08 14.10
CA TYR A 476 -1.85 16.32 15.18
C TYR A 476 -1.09 17.63 14.97
N ARG A 477 -1.11 18.49 15.99
CA ARG A 477 -0.26 19.67 16.01
C ARG A 477 1.10 19.25 16.58
N MET A 478 2.11 19.27 15.73
CA MET A 478 3.48 19.02 16.11
C MET A 478 4.17 20.34 16.43
N VAL A 479 4.93 20.36 17.51
CA VAL A 479 5.66 21.52 18.00
C VAL A 479 7.14 21.13 18.03
N GLY A 480 7.93 21.66 17.09
CA GLY A 480 9.37 21.43 17.01
C GLY A 480 10.14 22.35 17.95
N ASN A 481 11.17 21.81 18.60
CA ASN A 481 11.86 22.44 19.72
C ASN A 481 10.87 22.92 20.79
N ASP A 482 10.00 22.00 21.23
CA ASP A 482 8.94 22.28 22.19
C ASP A 482 9.50 22.52 23.60
N PRO A 483 9.25 23.66 24.26
CA PRO A 483 9.60 23.87 25.66
C PRO A 483 8.82 22.94 26.62
N GLY A 484 7.72 22.35 26.16
CA GLY A 484 6.84 21.50 26.94
C GLY A 484 5.74 22.28 27.66
N VAL A 485 4.94 21.56 28.45
CA VAL A 485 3.79 22.14 29.16
C VAL A 485 4.09 22.30 30.65
N PRO A 486 3.36 23.15 31.40
CA PRO A 486 3.53 23.26 32.85
C PRO A 486 3.49 21.88 33.53
N GLY A 487 4.51 21.58 34.35
CA GLY A 487 4.66 20.28 35.01
C GLY A 487 5.27 19.17 34.16
N LYS A 488 5.49 19.39 32.85
CA LYS A 488 6.18 18.49 31.92
C LYS A 488 7.02 19.30 30.91
N LEU A 489 8.02 20.03 31.42
CA LEU A 489 8.96 20.76 30.58
C LEU A 489 9.93 19.78 29.90
N ASN A 490 10.25 20.02 28.64
CA ASN A 490 11.17 19.16 27.91
C ASN A 490 12.63 19.54 28.26
N PRO A 491 13.44 18.61 28.77
CA PRO A 491 14.81 18.91 29.21
C PRO A 491 15.75 19.26 28.05
N ASN A 492 15.45 18.76 26.85
CA ASN A 492 16.24 18.99 25.64
C ASN A 492 15.80 20.25 24.87
N TYR A 493 14.85 21.03 25.40
CA TYR A 493 14.48 22.30 24.77
C TYR A 493 15.72 23.20 24.67
N ASN A 494 15.99 23.67 23.45
CA ASN A 494 17.12 24.54 23.19
C ASN A 494 16.63 25.98 22.94
N PRO A 495 16.87 26.94 23.86
CA PRO A 495 16.43 28.32 23.68
C PRO A 495 17.14 29.06 22.53
N GLN A 496 18.18 28.47 21.94
CA GLN A 496 18.83 29.00 20.74
C GLN A 496 17.98 28.83 19.48
N PHE A 497 17.03 27.90 19.48
CA PHE A 497 16.09 27.70 18.37
C PHE A 497 14.72 28.26 18.72
N ARG A 498 14.05 28.88 17.75
CA ARG A 498 12.63 29.21 17.91
C ARG A 498 11.82 27.92 17.90
N THR A 499 10.74 27.92 18.69
CA THR A 499 9.71 26.89 18.56
C THR A 499 8.92 27.13 17.28
N ILE A 500 8.68 26.06 16.52
CA ILE A 500 7.81 26.06 15.35
C ILE A 500 6.66 25.09 15.59
N ALA A 501 5.48 25.35 15.01
CA ALA A 501 4.38 24.43 15.08
C ALA A 501 3.66 24.32 13.74
N ALA A 502 3.33 23.08 13.36
CA ALA A 502 2.56 22.76 12.17
C ALA A 502 1.58 21.63 12.50
N THR A 503 0.49 21.55 11.73
CA THR A 503 -0.51 20.50 11.89
C THR A 503 -0.41 19.55 10.71
N PHE A 504 -0.34 18.26 10.99
CA PHE A 504 -0.26 17.22 9.98
C PHE A 504 -1.43 16.24 10.12
N GLU A 505 -1.84 15.69 8.99
CA GLU A 505 -2.86 14.64 8.88
C GLU A 505 -2.25 13.25 8.98
N LEU A 506 -3.01 12.32 9.57
CA LEU A 506 -2.61 10.94 9.74
C LEU A 506 -3.73 10.01 9.28
N PHE A 507 -3.41 9.19 8.29
CA PHE A 507 -4.27 8.13 7.75
C PHE A 507 -3.95 6.78 8.41
N PRO A 508 -4.94 5.88 8.55
CA PRO A 508 -4.68 4.53 9.03
C PRO A 508 -3.68 3.77 8.17
N GLY A 509 -2.63 3.22 8.79
CA GLY A 509 -1.66 2.35 8.14
C GLY A 509 -0.70 3.06 7.18
N ASP A 510 -0.86 4.35 6.95
CA ASP A 510 0.02 5.11 6.05
C ASP A 510 1.22 5.73 6.80
N ILE A 511 2.26 6.05 6.03
CA ILE A 511 3.48 6.71 6.51
C ILE A 511 3.50 8.12 5.94
N ILE A 512 3.28 9.10 6.81
CA ILE A 512 3.14 10.50 6.44
C ILE A 512 4.41 11.28 6.80
N PRO A 513 4.96 12.07 5.87
CA PRO A 513 6.08 12.96 6.14
C PRO A 513 5.63 14.12 7.03
N ALA A 514 6.48 14.51 7.99
CA ALA A 514 6.30 15.72 8.79
C ALA A 514 7.58 16.57 8.76
N ASP A 515 7.44 17.87 8.54
CA ASP A 515 8.56 18.80 8.46
C ASP A 515 8.44 19.92 9.50
N LEU A 516 9.48 20.07 10.31
CA LEU A 516 9.57 21.11 11.34
C LEU A 516 10.88 21.87 11.14
N ALA A 517 10.78 23.12 10.73
CA ALA A 517 11.97 23.92 10.42
C ALA A 517 12.17 25.08 11.42
N PRO A 518 12.63 24.84 12.66
CA PRO A 518 12.94 25.93 13.58
C PRO A 518 14.15 26.73 13.10
N THR A 519 14.07 28.05 13.25
CA THR A 519 15.21 28.95 12.97
C THR A 519 15.96 29.32 14.25
N GLN A 520 17.28 29.49 14.18
CA GLN A 520 18.03 30.04 15.30
C GLN A 520 17.60 31.47 15.67
N VAL A 521 17.55 31.78 16.97
CA VAL A 521 17.14 33.07 17.52
C VAL A 521 18.21 34.16 17.33
N GLY A 522 19.48 33.77 17.16
CA GLY A 522 20.59 34.66 16.85
C GLY A 522 21.38 34.16 15.63
N VAL A 523 21.39 34.95 14.55
CA VAL A 523 22.05 34.57 13.28
C VAL A 523 23.54 34.85 13.38
N SER A 524 24.40 33.83 13.27
CA SER A 524 25.78 34.02 12.79
C SER A 524 25.84 33.51 11.36
N ILE A 525 25.99 34.39 10.37
CA ILE A 525 26.25 33.98 8.98
C ILE A 525 27.69 33.45 8.95
N GLN A 526 27.82 32.13 8.78
CA GLN A 526 29.11 31.43 8.82
C GLN A 526 29.57 31.10 7.40
N GLY A 527 30.84 31.38 7.11
CA GLY A 527 31.49 31.04 5.85
C GLY A 527 32.25 29.71 5.93
N PRO A 528 32.64 29.11 4.80
CA PRO A 528 33.41 27.86 4.79
C PRO A 528 34.69 27.97 5.62
N GLY A 529 34.86 27.06 6.60
CA GLY A 529 36.03 27.01 7.49
C GLY A 529 35.85 27.65 8.87
N SER A 530 34.65 28.12 9.24
CA SER A 530 34.38 28.51 10.63
C SER A 530 34.35 27.28 11.54
N GLN A 531 35.22 27.26 12.55
CA GLN A 531 35.12 26.28 13.62
C GLN A 531 33.88 26.57 14.47
N PHE A 532 33.18 25.51 14.88
CA PHE A 532 32.11 25.59 15.86
C PHE A 532 32.56 26.45 17.04
N ASN A 533 31.81 27.52 17.32
CA ASN A 533 31.73 27.98 18.69
C ASN A 533 30.88 26.96 19.45
N SER A 534 31.48 25.84 19.83
CA SER A 534 31.08 25.23 21.10
C SER A 534 31.56 26.20 22.18
N ALA A 535 30.64 26.91 22.83
CA ALA A 535 31.03 27.64 24.03
C ALA A 535 29.86 27.83 25.00
N VAL A 536 29.97 27.04 26.06
CA VAL A 536 29.36 27.12 27.41
C VAL A 536 27.93 26.62 27.53
#